data_AF-A0A965E3G3-F1
#
_entry.id   AF-A0A965E3G3-F1
#
_cell.length_a   1.000
_cell.length_b   1.000
_cell.length_c   1.000
_cell.angle_alpha   90.00
_cell.angle_beta   90.00
_cell.angle_gamma   90.00
#
_symmetry.space_group_name_H-M   'P 1'
#
loop_
_entity.id
_entity.type
_entity.pdbx_description
1 polymer ?
#
loop_
_entity_poly.entity_id
_entity_poly.type
_entity_poly.pdbx_seq_one_letter_code
_entity_poly.pdbx_strand_id
1 'polypeptide(L)'
;MLSLTHLGLTLLIDRSHYSWIVVTSCLAVVTVGLHLWLRPSGGGTFAGLWFGVVGSALMILAGLLSAHRRLPVRRWIGKRQTWLKGHIWLGLLSIVVIGSHANWRLGGPLEMALWAVYVLTIVSGVIGLGLQIVLPREITNRVGTEAPFDQIPHLCDRMRQEAD
;
A
#
# COMPACT_ATOMS: atom_id res chain seq x y z
N MET A 1 -28.73 -4.68 -17.63
CA MET A 1 -27.62 -3.69 -17.61
C MET A 1 -27.20 -3.28 -16.18
N LEU A 2 -27.20 -4.18 -15.19
CA LEU A 2 -26.79 -3.86 -13.79
C LEU A 2 -26.10 -5.05 -13.10
N SER A 3 -25.11 -5.69 -13.75
CA SER A 3 -24.37 -6.80 -13.11
C SER A 3 -22.95 -7.02 -13.67
N LEU A 4 -22.20 -5.95 -13.91
CA LEU A 4 -20.77 -6.03 -14.27
C LEU A 4 -19.87 -5.26 -13.29
N THR A 5 -20.44 -4.36 -12.47
CA THR A 5 -19.70 -3.58 -11.46
C THR A 5 -19.39 -4.38 -10.19
N HIS A 6 -20.23 -5.36 -9.81
CA HIS A 6 -20.02 -6.15 -8.60
C HIS A 6 -18.94 -7.25 -8.72
N LEU A 7 -18.69 -7.81 -9.92
CA LEU A 7 -17.69 -8.86 -10.13
C LEU A 7 -16.23 -8.33 -10.14
N GLY A 8 -16.03 -7.06 -10.51
CA GLY A 8 -14.68 -6.48 -10.60
C GLY A 8 -14.09 -6.02 -9.25
N LEU A 9 -14.94 -5.85 -8.22
CA LEU A 9 -14.53 -5.40 -6.89
C LEU A 9 -14.32 -6.56 -5.91
N THR A 10 -15.10 -7.64 -6.03
CA THR A 10 -15.03 -8.80 -5.15
C THR A 10 -13.85 -9.73 -5.42
N LEU A 11 -13.28 -9.72 -6.64
CA LEU A 11 -12.14 -10.57 -6.99
C LEU A 11 -10.77 -9.98 -6.57
N LEU A 12 -10.72 -8.72 -6.12
CA LEU A 12 -9.45 -8.00 -5.84
C LEU A 12 -9.07 -7.97 -4.34
N ILE A 13 -10.03 -8.21 -3.43
CA ILE A 13 -9.77 -8.35 -1.99
C ILE A 13 -9.64 -9.84 -1.63
N ASP A 14 -8.41 -10.33 -1.73
CA ASP A 14 -8.01 -11.63 -1.18
C ASP A 14 -8.21 -11.64 0.34
N ARG A 15 -8.60 -12.78 0.92
CA ARG A 15 -8.80 -12.99 2.38
C ARG A 15 -7.61 -12.53 3.20
N SER A 16 -6.42 -12.56 2.61
CA SER A 16 -5.19 -12.04 3.20
C SER A 16 -5.23 -10.53 3.53
N HIS A 17 -6.02 -9.70 2.84
CA HIS A 17 -6.15 -8.27 3.18
C HIS A 17 -6.89 -8.05 4.50
N TYR A 18 -7.81 -8.95 4.87
CA TYR A 18 -8.60 -8.82 6.10
C TYR A 18 -7.71 -8.85 7.35
N SER A 19 -6.73 -9.75 7.40
CA SER A 19 -5.78 -9.80 8.52
C SER A 19 -4.99 -8.50 8.66
N TRP A 20 -4.55 -7.90 7.55
CA TRP A 20 -3.86 -6.62 7.59
C TRP A 20 -4.78 -5.48 8.05
N ILE A 21 -6.01 -5.41 7.54
CA ILE A 21 -7.02 -4.43 7.97
C ILE A 21 -7.20 -4.48 9.48
N VAL A 22 -7.43 -5.68 10.04
CA VAL A 22 -7.68 -5.87 11.47
C VAL A 22 -6.47 -5.45 12.28
N VAL A 23 -5.27 -5.89 11.90
CA VAL A 23 -4.04 -5.56 12.62
C VAL A 23 -3.78 -4.05 12.60
N THR A 24 -3.84 -3.41 11.43
CA THR A 24 -3.57 -1.96 11.34
C THR A 24 -4.67 -1.12 11.99
N SER A 25 -5.92 -1.54 11.90
CA SER A 25 -7.03 -0.83 12.58
C SER A 25 -6.88 -0.95 14.10
N CYS A 26 -6.54 -2.13 14.61
CA CYS A 26 -6.26 -2.33 16.03
C CYS A 26 -5.09 -1.44 16.49
N LEU A 27 -3.97 -1.45 15.76
CA LEU A 27 -2.81 -0.60 16.08
C LEU A 27 -3.14 0.90 16.01
N ALA A 28 -3.95 1.33 15.04
CA ALA A 28 -4.41 2.71 14.95
C ALA A 28 -5.27 3.09 16.15
N VAL A 29 -6.23 2.26 16.55
CA VAL A 29 -7.08 2.47 17.74
C VAL A 29 -6.22 2.54 19.01
N VAL A 30 -5.26 1.63 19.16
CA VAL A 30 -4.32 1.64 20.30
C VAL A 30 -3.49 2.92 20.31
N THR A 31 -2.98 3.35 19.16
CA THR A 31 -2.19 4.59 19.03
C THR A 31 -3.02 5.80 19.45
N VAL A 32 -4.25 5.92 18.95
CA VAL A 32 -5.18 7.00 19.31
C VAL A 32 -5.52 6.94 20.80
N GLY A 33 -5.85 5.76 21.33
CA GLY A 33 -6.14 5.58 22.75
C GLY A 33 -4.97 5.97 23.64
N LEU A 34 -3.75 5.57 23.28
CA LEU A 34 -2.53 5.93 23.99
C LEU A 34 -2.27 7.44 23.94
N HIS A 35 -2.47 8.07 22.79
CA HIS A 35 -2.33 9.51 22.63
C HIS A 35 -3.35 10.28 23.49
N LEU A 36 -4.62 9.85 23.50
CA LEU A 36 -5.68 10.45 24.32
C LEU A 36 -5.48 10.25 25.83
N TRP A 37 -4.84 9.15 26.23
CA TRP A 37 -4.53 8.85 27.62
C TRP A 37 -3.31 9.63 28.12
N LEU A 38 -2.22 9.66 27.35
CA LEU A 38 -0.99 10.37 27.71
C LEU A 38 -1.09 11.89 27.53
N ARG A 39 -1.98 12.36 26.64
CA ARG A 39 -2.19 13.79 26.29
C ARG A 39 -0.87 14.57 26.17
N PRO A 40 0.05 14.15 25.28
CA PRO A 40 1.32 14.83 25.13
C PRO A 40 1.09 16.29 24.73
N SER A 41 1.78 17.23 25.36
CA SER A 41 1.65 18.66 25.05
C SER A 41 2.26 19.05 23.69
N GLY A 42 3.08 18.17 23.10
CA GLY A 42 3.64 18.33 21.77
C GLY A 42 4.65 17.22 21.41
N GLY A 43 5.13 17.24 20.16
CA GLY A 43 6.02 16.20 19.62
C GLY A 43 7.40 16.11 20.28
N GLY A 44 7.87 17.19 20.92
CA GLY A 44 9.13 17.20 21.68
C GLY A 44 9.05 16.57 23.08
N THR A 45 7.86 16.18 23.55
CA THR A 45 7.71 15.44 24.81
C THR A 45 8.24 14.01 24.68
N PHE A 46 8.60 13.37 25.80
CA PHE A 46 9.07 11.97 25.77
C PHE A 46 8.09 11.04 25.05
N ALA A 47 6.79 11.16 25.34
CA ALA A 47 5.73 10.41 24.66
C ALA A 47 5.61 10.78 23.18
N GLY A 48 5.63 12.08 22.86
CA GLY A 48 5.64 12.57 21.47
C GLY A 48 6.79 12.00 20.65
N LEU A 49 8.00 11.95 21.22
CA LEU A 49 9.19 11.46 20.55
C LEU A 49 9.07 9.97 20.18
N TRP A 50 8.49 9.15 21.06
CA TRP A 50 8.24 7.73 20.78
C TRP A 50 7.29 7.54 19.60
N PHE A 51 6.22 8.35 19.51
CA PHE A 51 5.38 8.34 18.31
C PHE A 51 6.17 8.73 17.06
N GLY A 52 7.09 9.70 17.16
CA GLY A 52 7.98 10.08 16.06
C GLY A 52 8.92 8.95 15.62
N VAL A 53 9.55 8.25 16.57
CA VAL A 53 10.43 7.10 16.30
C VAL A 53 9.67 5.97 15.64
N VAL A 54 8.50 5.60 16.17
CA VAL A 54 7.65 4.55 15.59
C VAL A 54 7.18 4.96 14.19
N GLY A 55 6.71 6.20 14.02
CA GLY A 55 6.28 6.73 12.72
C GLY A 55 7.40 6.70 11.67
N SER A 56 8.62 7.08 12.08
CA SER A 56 9.81 7.04 11.22
C SER A 56 10.20 5.62 10.84
N ALA A 57 10.12 4.68 11.78
CA ALA A 57 10.34 3.27 11.50
C ALA A 57 9.32 2.72 10.48
N LEU A 58 8.04 3.09 10.61
CA LEU A 58 7.00 2.71 9.63
C LEU A 58 7.31 3.26 8.23
N MET A 59 7.76 4.52 8.12
CA MET A 59 8.16 5.11 6.84
C MET A 59 9.37 4.41 6.22
N ILE A 60 10.38 4.06 7.01
CA ILE A 60 11.55 3.31 6.55
C ILE A 60 11.13 1.92 6.04
N LEU A 61 10.30 1.21 6.81
CA LEU A 61 9.77 -0.11 6.41
C LEU A 61 8.96 -0.02 5.11
N ALA A 62 8.15 1.03 4.95
CA ALA A 62 7.43 1.29 3.72
C ALA A 62 8.41 1.57 2.55
N GLY A 63 9.43 2.40 2.75
CA GLY A 63 10.45 2.73 1.74
C GLY A 63 11.32 1.53 1.34
N LEU A 64 11.56 0.60 2.27
CA LEU A 64 12.36 -0.60 2.05
C LEU A 64 11.80 -1.51 0.95
N LEU A 65 10.50 -1.40 0.63
CA LEU A 65 9.91 -2.06 -0.54
C LEU A 65 10.69 -1.74 -1.83
N SER A 66 11.11 -0.49 -2.03
CA SER A 66 11.85 -0.07 -3.23
C SER A 66 13.20 -0.78 -3.34
N ALA A 67 13.91 -0.91 -2.21
CA ALA A 67 15.16 -1.67 -2.13
C ALA A 67 14.92 -3.18 -2.36
N HIS A 68 13.88 -3.74 -1.74
CA HIS A 68 13.54 -5.16 -1.89
C HIS A 68 13.23 -5.55 -3.34
N ARG A 69 12.69 -4.63 -4.16
CA ARG A 69 12.49 -4.91 -5.60
C ARG A 69 13.81 -5.07 -6.37
N ARG A 70 14.89 -4.41 -5.93
CA ARG A 70 16.18 -4.38 -6.62
C ARG A 70 17.12 -5.49 -6.18
N LEU A 71 16.92 -6.05 -4.99
CA LEU A 71 17.79 -7.09 -4.45
C LEU A 71 17.34 -8.50 -4.90
N PRO A 72 18.26 -9.37 -5.39
CA PRO A 72 17.93 -10.73 -5.81
C PRO A 72 17.70 -11.72 -4.66
N VAL A 73 17.53 -11.24 -3.42
CA VAL A 73 17.40 -12.08 -2.21
C VAL A 73 16.01 -12.69 -2.11
N ARG A 74 15.75 -13.71 -2.94
CA ARG A 74 14.43 -14.35 -3.08
C ARG A 74 14.03 -15.24 -1.89
N ARG A 75 14.97 -15.61 -1.01
CA ARG A 75 14.77 -16.72 -0.05
C ARG A 75 14.53 -16.32 1.40
N TRP A 76 14.94 -15.13 1.83
CA TRP A 76 14.87 -14.74 3.26
C TRP A 76 13.83 -13.67 3.60
N ILE A 77 13.49 -12.79 2.65
CA ILE A 77 12.77 -11.56 2.98
C ILE A 77 11.24 -11.70 2.78
N GLY A 78 10.75 -12.82 2.27
CA GLY A 78 9.31 -13.11 2.12
C GLY A 78 8.71 -12.70 0.77
N LYS A 79 7.43 -13.01 0.55
CA LYS A 79 6.76 -12.81 -0.75
C LYS A 79 6.59 -11.32 -1.06
N ARG A 80 6.92 -10.90 -2.29
CA ARG A 80 6.76 -9.50 -2.76
C ARG A 80 5.33 -8.96 -2.57
N GLN A 81 4.33 -9.81 -2.75
CA GLN A 81 2.93 -9.47 -2.53
C GLN A 81 2.66 -9.06 -1.06
N THR A 82 3.27 -9.72 -0.09
CA THR A 82 3.13 -9.38 1.34
C THR A 82 3.77 -8.03 1.65
N TRP A 83 4.93 -7.72 1.05
CA TRP A 83 5.58 -6.42 1.19
C TRP A 83 4.76 -5.27 0.61
N LEU A 84 4.11 -5.49 -0.54
CA LEU A 84 3.23 -4.48 -1.12
C LEU A 84 2.00 -4.25 -0.23
N LYS A 85 1.37 -5.32 0.26
CA LYS A 85 0.27 -5.23 1.24
C LYS A 85 0.72 -4.46 2.48
N GLY A 86 1.86 -4.83 3.06
CA GLY A 86 2.45 -4.15 4.22
C GLY A 86 2.75 -2.68 3.95
N HIS A 87 3.34 -2.33 2.81
CA HIS A 87 3.61 -0.94 2.43
C HIS A 87 2.34 -0.07 2.44
N ILE A 88 1.24 -0.57 1.86
CA ILE A 88 -0.04 0.16 1.84
C ILE A 88 -0.57 0.34 3.26
N TRP A 89 -0.67 -0.74 4.03
CA TRP A 89 -1.29 -0.73 5.35
C TRP A 89 -0.45 0.00 6.41
N LEU A 90 0.87 -0.18 6.40
CA LEU A 90 1.79 0.56 7.28
C LEU A 90 1.89 2.03 6.89
N GLY A 91 1.80 2.34 5.59
CA GLY A 91 1.70 3.72 5.09
C GLY A 91 0.47 4.43 5.65
N LEU A 92 -0.71 3.79 5.62
CA LEU A 92 -1.93 4.34 6.21
C LEU A 92 -1.82 4.48 7.75
N LEU A 93 -1.27 3.47 8.44
CA LEU A 93 -1.04 3.54 9.88
C LEU A 93 -0.11 4.70 10.27
N SER A 94 0.89 5.00 9.43
CA SER A 94 1.82 6.10 9.69
C SER A 94 1.14 7.46 9.80
N ILE A 95 -0.01 7.67 9.14
CA ILE A 95 -0.77 8.93 9.21
C ILE A 95 -1.24 9.18 10.64
N VAL A 96 -1.78 8.14 11.28
CA VAL A 96 -2.27 8.20 12.66
C VAL A 96 -1.12 8.43 13.64
N VAL A 97 -0.01 7.70 13.46
CA VAL A 97 1.16 7.78 14.34
C VAL A 97 1.86 9.14 14.23
N ILE A 98 2.11 9.63 13.01
CA ILE A 98 2.77 10.93 12.77
C ILE A 98 1.86 12.08 13.16
N GLY A 99 0.55 11.99 12.88
CA GLY A 99 -0.43 12.95 13.40
C GLY A 99 -0.39 13.05 14.92
N SER A 100 -0.30 11.91 15.60
CA SER A 100 -0.17 11.83 17.06
C SER A 100 1.16 12.40 17.58
N HIS A 101 2.26 12.22 16.84
CA HIS A 101 3.56 12.87 17.14
C HIS A 101 3.44 14.40 17.05
N ALA A 102 2.84 14.92 15.98
CA ALA A 102 2.64 16.35 15.78
C ALA A 102 1.51 16.96 16.63
N ASN A 103 0.82 16.14 17.43
CA ASN A 103 -0.39 16.53 18.17
C ASN A 103 -1.46 17.16 17.27
N TRP A 104 -1.54 16.72 16.01
CA TRP A 104 -2.42 17.25 14.96
C TRP A 104 -2.29 18.75 14.70
N ARG A 105 -1.12 19.33 15.02
CA ARG A 105 -0.81 20.74 14.73
C ARG A 105 0.01 20.83 13.45
N LEU A 106 -0.28 21.85 12.65
CA LEU A 106 0.50 22.19 11.45
C LEU A 106 1.71 23.07 11.77
N GLY A 107 1.75 23.64 12.97
CA GLY A 107 2.86 24.40 13.54
C GLY A 107 3.41 25.51 12.64
N GLY A 108 4.75 25.62 12.60
CA GLY A 108 5.46 26.64 11.84
C GLY A 108 5.71 26.28 10.36
N PRO A 109 6.43 27.13 9.59
CA PRO A 109 6.65 26.92 8.16
C PRO A 109 7.36 25.60 7.82
N LEU A 110 8.30 25.17 8.65
CA LEU A 110 9.00 23.89 8.47
C LEU A 110 8.04 22.70 8.64
N GLU A 111 7.19 22.73 9.67
CA GLU A 111 6.20 21.67 9.91
C GLU A 111 5.20 21.59 8.76
N MET A 112 4.73 22.73 8.25
CA MET A 112 3.88 22.79 7.06
C MET A 112 4.56 22.18 5.83
N ALA A 113 5.85 22.48 5.60
CA ALA A 113 6.59 21.90 4.48
C ALA A 113 6.72 20.38 4.61
N LEU A 114 6.98 19.86 5.82
CA LEU A 114 7.05 18.43 6.09
C LEU A 114 5.69 17.76 5.88
N TRP A 115 4.60 18.37 6.36
CA TRP A 115 3.24 17.90 6.09
C TRP A 115 2.93 17.87 4.58
N ALA A 116 3.33 18.90 3.83
CA ALA A 116 3.10 18.97 2.39
C ALA A 116 3.79 17.82 1.64
N VAL A 117 5.09 17.59 1.89
CA VAL A 117 5.84 16.49 1.27
C VAL A 117 5.29 15.13 1.69
N TYR A 118 4.91 14.98 2.96
CA TYR A 118 4.32 13.75 3.47
C TYR A 118 2.98 13.44 2.79
N VAL A 119 2.05 14.40 2.75
CA VAL A 119 0.75 14.26 2.08
C VAL A 119 0.93 13.99 0.59
N LEU A 120 1.85 14.69 -0.08
CA LEU A 120 2.16 14.45 -1.50
C LEU A 120 2.62 13.01 -1.73
N THR A 121 3.43 12.46 -0.82
CA THR A 121 3.89 11.07 -0.88
C THR A 121 2.73 10.09 -0.74
N ILE A 122 1.81 10.33 0.21
CA ILE A 122 0.60 9.50 0.39
C ILE A 122 -0.29 9.55 -0.85
N VAL A 123 -0.57 10.75 -1.38
CA VAL A 123 -1.39 10.94 -2.59
C VAL A 123 -0.77 10.24 -3.80
N SER A 124 0.54 10.38 -3.99
CA SER A 124 1.29 9.67 -5.03
C SER A 124 1.14 8.15 -4.89
N GLY A 125 1.18 7.62 -3.66
CA GLY A 125 0.93 6.21 -3.37
C GLY A 125 -0.48 5.75 -3.78
N VAL A 126 -1.52 6.55 -3.49
CA VAL A 126 -2.91 6.27 -3.88
C VAL A 126 -3.06 6.26 -5.41
N ILE A 127 -2.45 7.23 -6.10
CA ILE A 127 -2.41 7.26 -7.57
C ILE A 127 -1.73 6.01 -8.11
N GLY A 128 -0.58 5.62 -7.54
CA GLY A 128 0.14 4.41 -7.91
C GLY A 128 -0.66 3.12 -7.72
N LEU A 129 -1.53 3.07 -6.70
CA LEU A 129 -2.46 1.95 -6.49
C LEU A 129 -3.55 1.94 -7.57
N GLY A 130 -4.12 3.10 -7.91
CA GLY A 130 -5.09 3.22 -9.00
C GLY A 130 -4.52 2.75 -10.35
N LEU A 131 -3.28 3.18 -10.67
CA LEU A 131 -2.58 2.75 -11.87
C LEU A 131 -2.36 1.22 -11.90
N GLN A 132 -2.03 0.60 -10.77
CA GLN A 132 -1.86 -0.87 -10.70
C GLN A 132 -3.15 -1.65 -10.97
N ILE A 133 -4.32 -1.07 -10.70
CA ILE A 133 -5.62 -1.69 -10.96
C ILE A 133 -6.06 -1.48 -12.42
N VAL A 134 -5.79 -0.30 -12.97
CA VAL A 134 -6.23 0.10 -14.32
C VAL A 134 -5.32 -0.46 -15.41
N LEU A 135 -3.99 -0.39 -15.24
CA LEU A 135 -3.02 -0.75 -16.29
C LEU A 135 -3.17 -2.19 -16.82
N PRO A 136 -3.31 -3.24 -15.98
CA PRO A 136 -3.46 -4.60 -16.49
C PRO A 136 -4.69 -4.76 -17.38
N ARG A 137 -5.81 -4.11 -17.02
CA ARG A 137 -7.06 -4.16 -17.79
C ARG A 137 -6.90 -3.46 -19.14
N GLU A 138 -6.30 -2.28 -19.16
CA GLU A 138 -6.06 -1.54 -20.40
C GLU A 138 -5.11 -2.29 -21.34
N ILE A 139 -4.04 -2.90 -20.81
CA ILE A 139 -3.12 -3.70 -21.61
C ILE A 139 -3.85 -4.91 -22.21
N THR A 140 -4.60 -5.67 -21.42
CA THR A 140 -5.37 -6.83 -21.92
C THR A 140 -6.42 -6.43 -22.98
N ASN A 141 -7.12 -5.30 -22.79
CA ASN A 141 -8.16 -4.88 -23.72
C ASN A 141 -7.60 -4.31 -25.04
N ARG A 142 -6.46 -3.61 -25.00
CA ARG A 142 -5.85 -2.97 -26.19
C ARG A 142 -4.91 -3.88 -26.96
N VAL A 143 -4.27 -4.83 -26.26
CA VAL A 143 -3.33 -5.81 -26.82
C VAL A 143 -3.99 -7.19 -26.92
N GLY A 144 -5.30 -7.23 -27.18
CA GLY A 144 -6.06 -8.48 -27.34
C GLY A 144 -5.73 -9.26 -28.63
N THR A 145 -5.03 -8.62 -29.57
CA THR A 145 -4.65 -9.20 -30.87
C THR A 145 -3.29 -9.92 -30.84
N GLU A 146 -2.49 -9.73 -29.78
CA GLU A 146 -1.19 -10.39 -29.62
C GLU A 146 -1.31 -11.46 -28.53
N ALA A 147 -1.18 -12.73 -28.94
CA ALA A 147 -1.09 -13.82 -27.99
C ALA A 147 0.20 -13.68 -27.15
N PRO A 148 0.16 -13.87 -25.82
CA PRO A 148 1.37 -13.97 -25.03
C PRO A 148 2.30 -15.01 -25.63
N PHE A 149 3.60 -14.70 -25.73
CA PHE A 149 4.57 -15.56 -26.45
C PHE A 149 4.55 -17.01 -25.94
N ASP A 150 4.38 -17.20 -24.63
CA ASP A 150 4.28 -18.52 -23.98
C ASP A 150 2.99 -19.29 -24.31
N GLN A 151 1.95 -18.62 -24.79
CA GLN A 151 0.66 -19.24 -25.16
C GLN A 151 0.54 -19.55 -26.66
N ILE A 152 1.45 -19.07 -27.50
CA ILE A 152 1.44 -19.34 -28.96
C ILE A 152 1.37 -20.84 -29.26
N PRO A 153 2.17 -21.74 -28.65
CA PRO A 153 2.11 -23.17 -28.95
C PRO A 153 0.73 -23.77 -28.65
N HIS A 154 0.13 -23.37 -27.52
CA HIS A 154 -1.18 -23.86 -27.09
C HIS A 154 -2.32 -23.41 -28.01
N LEU A 155 -2.21 -22.19 -28.55
CA LEU A 155 -3.18 -21.67 -29.53
C LEU A 155 -3.04 -22.39 -30.88
N CYS A 156 -1.82 -22.67 -31.34
CA CYS A 156 -1.59 -23.45 -32.55
C CYS A 156 -2.18 -24.87 -32.44
N ASP A 157 -1.98 -25.54 -31.29
CA ASP A 157 -2.55 -26.88 -31.05
C ASP A 157 -4.09 -26.86 -31.07
N ARG A 158 -4.72 -25.86 -30.44
CA ARG A 158 -6.17 -25.68 -30.48
C ARG A 158 -6.71 -25.45 -31.89
N MET A 159 -6.07 -24.58 -32.67
CA MET A 159 -6.49 -24.33 -34.05
C MET A 159 -6.34 -25.58 -34.93
N ARG A 160 -5.35 -26.43 -34.65
CA ARG A 160 -5.17 -27.71 -35.37
C ARG A 160 -6.29 -28.71 -35.06
N GLN A 161 -6.70 -28.81 -33.79
CA GLN A 161 -7.81 -29.68 -33.39
C GLN A 161 -9.17 -29.22 -33.93
N GLU A 162 -9.39 -27.92 -34.12
CA GLU A 162 -10.63 -27.38 -34.70
C GLU A 162 -10.71 -27.57 -36.23
N ALA A 163 -9.58 -27.83 -36.89
CA ALA A 163 -9.51 -28.00 -38.34
C ALA A 163 -9.66 -29.47 -38.81
N ASP A 164 -9.50 -30.43 -37.90
CA ASP A 164 -9.71 -31.88 -38.12
C ASP A 164 -11.16 -32.29 -37.80
#